data_AF-D5SSQ0-F1
#
_entry.id   AF-D5SSQ0-F1
#
_cell.length_a   1.000
_cell.length_b   1.000
_cell.length_c   1.000
_cell.angle_alpha   90.00
_cell.angle_beta   90.00
_cell.angle_gamma   90.00
#
_symmetry.space_group_name_H-M   'P 1'
#
loop_
_entity.id
_entity.type
_entity.pdbx_description
1 polymer ?
#
loop_
_entity_poly.entity_id
_entity_poly.type
_entity_poly.pdbx_seq_one_letter_code
_entity_poly.pdbx_strand_id
1 'polypeptide(L)'
;MRFEDWDLAVLINACEVLIWMGLAVVVTLRPLFPPVQPAQLPSEARLRRWMAFALVLFGLSDAVEIWSGAWWRPWWLLVWKTACVFAICVIGSVLYLRSRENNAHISKS
;
A
#
# COMPACT_ATOMS: atom_id res chain seq x y z
N MET A 1 15.56 -29.09 7.30
CA MET A 1 15.11 -27.71 7.06
C MET A 1 15.71 -26.86 8.15
N ARG A 2 16.49 -25.84 7.76
CA ARG A 2 17.59 -25.27 8.53
C ARG A 2 17.10 -24.04 9.28
N PHE A 3 17.53 -23.87 10.53
CA PHE A 3 17.13 -22.76 11.39
C PHE A 3 17.46 -21.37 10.78
N GLU A 4 18.51 -21.27 9.95
CA GLU A 4 18.89 -20.03 9.24
C GLU A 4 17.83 -19.54 8.22
N ASP A 5 17.07 -20.43 7.58
CA ASP A 5 16.05 -20.04 6.58
C ASP A 5 14.87 -19.31 7.25
N TRP A 6 14.56 -19.70 8.49
CA TRP A 6 13.48 -19.12 9.28
C TRP A 6 13.81 -17.72 9.78
N ASP A 7 15.02 -17.49 10.26
CA ASP A 7 15.43 -16.16 10.73
C ASP A 7 15.48 -15.13 9.59
N LEU A 8 15.89 -15.55 8.39
CA LEU A 8 15.89 -14.70 7.21
C LEU A 8 14.46 -14.34 6.77
N ALA A 9 13.55 -15.32 6.75
CA ALA A 9 12.16 -15.10 6.37
C ALA A 9 11.46 -14.12 7.33
N VAL A 10 11.71 -14.25 8.64
CA VAL A 10 11.18 -13.31 9.65
C VAL A 10 11.71 -11.90 9.43
N LEU A 11 13.02 -11.75 9.17
CA LEU A 11 13.63 -10.44 8.93
C LEU A 11 13.08 -9.77 7.66
N ILE A 12 12.95 -10.53 6.56
CA ILE A 12 12.41 -10.04 5.30
C ILE A 12 10.96 -9.57 5.50
N ASN A 13 10.11 -10.40 6.10
CA ASN A 13 8.71 -10.05 6.31
C ASN A 13 8.58 -8.87 7.29
N ALA A 14 9.44 -8.76 8.30
CA ALA A 14 9.45 -7.59 9.19
C ALA A 14 9.82 -6.30 8.42
N CYS A 15 10.81 -6.37 7.52
CA CYS A 15 11.15 -5.26 6.64
C CYS A 15 9.98 -4.90 5.71
N GLU A 16 9.29 -5.90 5.14
CA GLU A 16 8.11 -5.68 4.30
C GLU A 16 6.99 -4.98 5.07
N VAL A 17 6.66 -5.44 6.27
CA VAL A 17 5.69 -4.78 7.17
C VAL A 17 6.05 -3.31 7.36
N LEU A 18 7.31 -3.00 7.69
CA LEU A 18 7.77 -1.62 7.90
C LEU A 18 7.65 -0.77 6.62
N ILE A 19 7.97 -1.34 5.46
CA ILE A 19 7.85 -0.67 4.16
C ILE A 19 6.39 -0.34 3.86
N TRP A 20 5.47 -1.30 4.01
CA TRP A 20 4.05 -1.08 3.73
C TRP A 20 3.39 -0.10 4.69
N MET A 21 3.75 -0.17 5.97
CA MET A 21 3.30 0.79 6.97
C MET A 21 3.86 2.19 6.71
N GLY A 22 5.14 2.30 6.35
CA GLY A 22 5.76 3.55 5.94
C GLY A 22 5.07 4.17 4.71
N LEU A 23 4.75 3.35 3.70
CA LEU A 23 3.97 3.76 2.53
C LEU A 23 2.57 4.25 2.91
N ALA A 24 1.87 3.56 3.82
CA ALA A 24 0.55 3.98 4.29
C ALA A 24 0.61 5.35 4.99
N VAL A 25 1.64 5.57 5.81
CA VAL A 25 1.90 6.86 6.44
C VAL A 25 2.20 7.92 5.38
N VAL A 26 3.10 7.67 4.43
CA VAL A 26 3.43 8.61 3.36
C VAL A 26 2.20 8.97 2.53
N VAL A 27 1.36 8.01 2.14
CA VAL A 27 0.12 8.27 1.38
C VAL A 27 -0.85 9.13 2.17
N THR A 28 -0.96 8.90 3.47
CA THR A 28 -1.84 9.66 4.38
C THR A 28 -1.32 11.06 4.65
N LEU A 29 0.01 11.21 4.80
CA LEU A 29 0.69 12.48 5.08
C LEU A 29 1.06 13.26 3.81
N ARG A 30 0.92 12.68 2.61
CA ARG A 30 1.16 13.36 1.32
C ARG A 30 0.42 14.70 1.17
N PRO A 31 -0.80 14.92 1.72
CA PRO A 31 -1.42 16.24 1.74
C PRO A 31 -0.66 17.30 2.56
N LEU A 32 0.20 16.88 3.51
CA LEU A 32 1.01 17.76 4.36
C LEU A 32 2.33 18.17 3.68
N PHE A 33 2.75 17.47 2.63
CA PHE A 33 3.94 17.78 1.84
C PHE A 33 3.52 18.28 0.44
N PRO A 34 3.50 19.61 0.18
CA PRO A 34 3.02 20.17 -1.10
C PRO A 34 3.92 19.79 -2.30
N PRO A 35 3.35 19.58 -3.52
CA PRO A 35 2.50 20.57 -4.21
C PRO A 35 1.12 20.02 -4.64
N VAL A 36 0.36 19.43 -3.71
CA VAL A 36 -1.02 18.99 -4.01
C VAL A 36 -1.95 20.21 -4.01
N GLN A 37 -2.63 20.46 -5.13
CA GLN A 37 -3.55 21.58 -5.28
C GLN A 37 -4.75 21.45 -4.31
N PRO A 38 -5.07 22.49 -3.51
CA PRO A 38 -6.05 22.42 -2.43
C PRO A 38 -7.48 22.09 -2.90
N ALA A 39 -7.81 22.38 -4.16
CA ALA A 39 -9.12 22.09 -4.75
C ALA A 39 -9.41 20.59 -4.93
N GLN A 40 -8.41 19.71 -4.83
CA GLN A 40 -8.56 18.27 -5.12
C GLN A 40 -8.51 17.37 -3.88
N LEU A 41 -8.18 17.92 -2.71
CA LEU A 41 -8.13 17.16 -1.47
C LEU A 41 -9.44 16.45 -1.10
N PRO A 42 -10.66 17.04 -1.23
CA PRO A 42 -11.87 16.40 -0.71
C PRO A 42 -12.30 15.17 -1.52
N SER A 43 -12.18 15.20 -2.85
CA SER A 43 -12.62 14.12 -3.73
C SER A 43 -11.64 12.94 -3.74
N GLU A 44 -10.33 13.20 -3.61
CA GLU A 44 -9.30 12.17 -3.54
C GLU A 44 -9.02 11.65 -2.14
N ALA A 45 -9.40 12.38 -1.07
CA ALA A 45 -9.20 11.95 0.31
C ALA A 45 -9.85 10.61 0.62
N ARG A 46 -10.98 10.29 -0.03
CA ARG A 46 -11.61 8.97 0.12
C ARG A 46 -10.74 7.86 -0.47
N LEU A 47 -10.26 8.04 -1.70
CA LEU A 47 -9.38 7.07 -2.39
C LEU A 47 -8.06 6.89 -1.65
N ARG A 48 -7.44 7.97 -1.18
CA ARG A 48 -6.20 7.93 -0.39
C ARG A 48 -6.37 7.20 0.94
N ARG A 49 -7.51 7.38 1.63
CA ARG A 49 -7.82 6.61 2.85
C ARG A 49 -7.98 5.13 2.54
N TRP A 50 -8.66 4.77 1.46
CA TRP A 50 -8.78 3.37 1.03
C TRP A 50 -7.43 2.77 0.64
N MET A 51 -6.56 3.54 -0.02
CA MET A 51 -5.18 3.14 -0.34
C MET A 51 -4.37 2.87 0.93
N ALA A 52 -4.38 3.81 1.88
CA ALA A 52 -3.68 3.65 3.15
C ALA A 52 -4.20 2.42 3.93
N PHE A 53 -5.52 2.22 3.95
CA PHE A 53 -6.14 1.05 4.56
C PHE A 53 -5.70 -0.25 3.88
N ALA A 54 -5.66 -0.30 2.54
CA ALA A 54 -5.20 -1.48 1.81
C ALA A 54 -3.70 -1.79 2.07
N LEU A 55 -2.86 -0.75 2.18
CA LEU A 55 -1.43 -0.89 2.52
C LEU A 55 -1.23 -1.42 3.95
N VAL A 56 -1.98 -0.90 4.92
CA VAL A 56 -1.94 -1.42 6.31
C VAL A 56 -2.41 -2.87 6.36
N LEU A 57 -3.50 -3.21 5.66
CA LEU A 57 -3.98 -4.57 5.59
C LEU A 57 -2.98 -5.51 4.91
N PHE A 58 -2.26 -5.04 3.89
CA PHE A 58 -1.21 -5.82 3.24
C PHE A 58 -0.03 -6.07 4.19
N GLY A 59 0.46 -5.02 4.86
CA GLY A 59 1.50 -5.17 5.89
C GLY A 59 1.05 -6.08 7.04
N LEU A 60 -0.21 -6.04 7.45
CA LEU A 60 -0.74 -6.98 8.45
C LEU A 60 -0.74 -8.43 7.95
N SER A 61 -0.98 -8.65 6.65
CA SER A 61 -0.90 -9.99 6.06
C SER A 61 0.52 -10.55 6.07
N ASP A 62 1.54 -9.70 5.88
CA ASP A 62 2.96 -10.07 6.01
C ASP A 62 3.34 -10.33 7.46
N ALA A 63 2.78 -9.58 8.41
CA ALA A 63 2.95 -9.87 9.83
C ALA A 63 2.35 -11.24 10.21
N VAL A 64 1.17 -11.58 9.68
CA VAL A 64 0.57 -12.91 9.89
C VAL A 64 1.41 -14.02 9.25
N GLU A 65 2.17 -13.72 8.20
CA GLU A 65 3.13 -14.66 7.61
C GLU A 65 4.25 -15.03 8.58
N ILE A 66 4.73 -14.08 9.39
CA ILE A 66 5.73 -14.33 10.44
C ILE A 66 5.21 -15.38 11.46
N TRP A 67 3.92 -15.31 11.80
CA TRP A 67 3.29 -16.24 12.76
C TRP A 67 2.92 -17.59 12.15
N SER A 68 2.52 -17.60 10.88
CA SER A 68 2.05 -18.80 10.19
C SER A 68 3.17 -19.61 9.55
N GLY A 69 4.32 -18.99 9.28
CA GLY A 69 5.48 -19.65 8.71
C GLY A 69 5.37 -20.01 7.23
N ALA A 70 4.26 -19.65 6.59
CA ALA A 70 4.01 -19.96 5.20
C ALA A 70 3.09 -18.91 4.56
N TRP A 71 3.54 -18.32 3.45
CA TRP A 71 2.80 -17.31 2.70
C TRP A 71 1.45 -17.82 2.12
N TRP A 72 1.24 -19.14 2.03
CA TRP A 72 0.03 -19.76 1.48
C TRP A 72 -0.85 -20.51 2.50
N ARG A 73 -0.42 -20.67 3.76
CA ARG A 73 -1.19 -21.39 4.78
C ARG A 73 -1.52 -20.48 5.96
N PRO A 74 -2.81 -20.26 6.27
CA PRO A 74 -4.01 -20.71 5.56
C PRO A 74 -4.20 -20.06 4.18
N TRP A 75 -4.89 -20.74 3.25
CA TRP A 75 -5.17 -20.26 1.88
C TRP A 75 -5.82 -18.87 1.82
N TRP A 76 -6.49 -18.47 2.90
CA TRP A 76 -7.07 -17.14 3.07
C TRP A 76 -6.03 -16.01 3.06
N LEU A 77 -4.78 -16.27 3.47
CA LEU A 77 -3.68 -15.30 3.36
C LEU A 77 -3.43 -14.90 1.90
N LEU A 78 -3.47 -15.87 1.00
CA LEU A 78 -3.27 -15.61 -0.42
C LEU A 78 -4.43 -14.79 -1.00
N VAL A 79 -5.67 -15.10 -0.61
CA VAL A 79 -6.86 -14.31 -1.00
C VAL A 79 -6.76 -12.88 -0.47
N TRP A 80 -6.32 -12.71 0.78
CA TRP A 80 -6.12 -11.40 1.38
C TRP A 80 -5.02 -10.62 0.63
N LYS A 81 -3.83 -11.20 0.45
CA LYS A 81 -2.72 -10.57 -0.28
C LYS A 81 -3.13 -10.13 -1.68
N THR A 82 -3.77 -11.04 -2.43
CA THR A 82 -4.23 -10.74 -3.81
C THR A 82 -5.29 -9.65 -3.84
N ALA A 83 -6.26 -9.66 -2.92
CA ALA A 83 -7.27 -8.60 -2.81
C ALA A 83 -6.65 -7.23 -2.47
N CYS A 84 -5.70 -7.19 -1.54
CA CYS A 84 -4.96 -5.99 -1.18
C CYS A 84 -4.15 -5.44 -2.36
N VAL A 85 -3.37 -6.28 -3.04
CA VAL A 85 -2.58 -5.89 -4.22
C VAL A 85 -3.50 -5.33 -5.30
N PHE A 86 -4.62 -6.00 -5.58
CA PHE A 86 -5.59 -5.53 -6.56
C PHE A 86 -6.16 -4.16 -6.21
N ALA A 87 -6.54 -3.94 -4.94
CA ALA A 87 -7.02 -2.65 -4.47
C ALA A 87 -5.95 -1.55 -4.60
N ILE A 88 -4.70 -1.83 -4.22
CA ILE A 88 -3.58 -0.91 -4.33
C ILE A 88 -3.32 -0.54 -5.80
N CYS A 89 -3.30 -1.52 -6.70
CA CYS A 89 -3.11 -1.29 -8.12
C CYS A 89 -4.24 -0.44 -8.71
N VAL A 90 -5.50 -0.81 -8.47
CA VAL A 90 -6.66 -0.07 -9.02
C VAL A 90 -6.70 1.36 -8.50
N ILE A 91 -6.58 1.56 -7.18
CA ILE A 91 -6.63 2.90 -6.59
C ILE A 91 -5.41 3.72 -7.03
N GLY A 92 -4.23 3.11 -7.08
CA GLY A 92 -2.99 3.74 -7.55
C GLY A 92 -3.08 4.20 -8.99
N SER A 93 -3.57 3.34 -9.89
CA SER A 93 -3.79 3.69 -11.30
C SER A 93 -4.80 4.83 -11.45
N VAL A 94 -5.90 4.81 -10.70
CA VAL A 94 -6.90 5.90 -10.74
C VAL A 94 -6.30 7.23 -10.29
N LEU A 95 -5.54 7.24 -9.18
CA LEU A 95 -4.87 8.45 -8.70
C LEU A 95 -3.78 8.94 -9.68
N TYR A 96 -3.06 8.02 -10.32
CA TYR A 96 -2.04 8.34 -11.31
C TYR A 96 -2.64 8.96 -12.58
N LEU A 97 -3.69 8.36 -13.13
CA LEU A 97 -4.37 8.87 -14.33
C LEU A 97 -4.98 10.26 -14.07
N ARG A 98 -5.64 10.46 -12.93
CA ARG A 98 -6.17 11.77 -12.53
C ARG A 98 -5.08 12.82 -12.41
N SER A 99 -3.95 12.47 -11.77
CA SER A 99 -2.82 13.39 -11.66
C SER A 99 -2.23 13.76 -13.03
N ARG A 100 -2.22 12.82 -13.98
CA ARG A 100 -1.73 13.06 -15.33
C ARG A 100 -2.62 14.01 -16.12
N GLU A 101 -3.94 13.82 -16.07
CA GLU A 101 -4.92 14.70 -16.71
C GLU A 101 -4.78 16.15 -16.21
N ASN A 102 -4.64 16.33 -14.90
CA ASN A 102 -4.51 17.66 -14.30
C ASN A 102 -3.22 18.38 -14.72
N ASN A 103 -2.09 17.67 -14.79
CA ASN A 103 -0.83 18.24 -15.26
C ASN A 103 -0.91 18.68 -16.74
N ALA A 104 -1.72 17.98 -17.55
CA ALA A 104 -1.94 18.36 -18.95
C ALA A 104 -2.81 19.63 -19.09
N HIS A 105 -3.72 19.89 -18.16
CA HIS A 105 -4.52 21.13 -18.14
C HIS A 105 -3.68 22.36 -17.76
N ILE A 106 -2.77 22.22 -16.79
CA ILE A 106 -1.91 23.34 -16.35
C ILE A 106 -0.93 23.76 -17.43
N SER A 107 -0.38 22.82 -18.20
CA SER A 107 0.56 23.14 -19.30
C SER A 107 -0.09 23.87 -20.49
N LYS A 108 -1.43 23.92 -20.57
CA LYS A 108 -2.16 24.55 -21.68
C LYS A 108 -2.72 25.93 -21.32
N SER A 109 -2.62 26.37 -20.06
CA SER A 109 -3.08 27.67 -19.58
C SER A 109 -1.93 28.64 -19.43
#